data_AF-A0A2M7PD20-F1
#
_entry.id   AF-A0A2M7PD20-F1
#
_cell.length_a   1.000
_cell.length_b   1.000
_cell.length_c   1.000
_cell.angle_alpha   90.00
_cell.angle_beta   90.00
_cell.angle_gamma   90.00
#
_symmetry.space_group_name_H-M   'P 1'
#
loop_
_entity.id
_entity.type
_entity.pdbx_description
1 polymer ?
#
loop_
_entity_poly.entity_id
_entity_poly.type
_entity_poly.pdbx_seq_one_letter_code
_entity_poly.pdbx_strand_id
1 'polypeptide(L)'
;MKKEILKRLLETKEFRSFVAEAAPALLDLWAGNRVICGILSRAAGRRIKRGLLAKEAPCLSDLLSEPEIVREILKDAAPIIPGLARKVSEVFSALDRLTPQAQAEVISEFIERARIHDAGRLITEVFHVLNRLRDSDPALFTERLAEALKGIVRQTDFGEIREAIEKSKPFLASITTQVLDELFAYPGKVLILLSFIPDVAAAAIEVLRGFLCRINEMPPDLVCDIAASYCERLYPSAISDLANQVAEIIRKLQTGSALLGEVGAPRLSTLFSNFIGRLYDDIDKEVLLKAAGAANEISAAWHEAEVSGRMRNPDLMAGIAASRARAFSYRMRGLSRSFAADEDMAPPEQEVFAEAVLASLDLRDAAEALNSAFRRILFLWDKRPELCGKVLVEGIETIDETSLLSLVDRLLDAAGPSFVEKFSPIIELIGERLSRGRDHGGKDAAGSEDNGEEP
;
A
#
# COMPACT_ATOMS: atom_id res chain seq x y z
N MET A 1 48.25 3.74 4.94
CA MET A 1 48.68 3.97 3.55
C MET A 1 50.16 3.72 3.35
N LYS A 2 50.52 2.67 2.61
CA LYS A 2 51.92 2.46 2.20
C LYS A 2 52.41 3.69 1.41
N LYS A 3 53.64 4.14 1.69
CA LYS A 3 54.23 5.31 1.03
C LYS A 3 54.20 5.20 -0.50
N GLU A 4 54.35 3.98 -1.02
CA GLU A 4 54.33 3.73 -2.46
C GLU A 4 52.96 3.98 -3.10
N ILE A 5 51.87 3.65 -2.42
CA ILE A 5 50.51 3.87 -2.95
C ILE A 5 50.18 5.36 -2.91
N LEU A 6 50.53 6.05 -1.81
CA LEU A 6 50.37 7.50 -1.75
C LEU A 6 51.16 8.19 -2.86
N LYS A 7 52.37 7.71 -3.16
CA LYS A 7 53.19 8.22 -4.25
C LYS A 7 52.51 8.00 -5.61
N ARG A 8 52.03 6.78 -5.89
CA ARG A 8 51.30 6.48 -7.14
C ARG A 8 50.00 7.28 -7.27
N LEU A 9 49.25 7.47 -6.17
CA LEU A 9 48.07 8.35 -6.14
C LEU A 9 48.44 9.80 -6.44
N LEU A 10 49.48 10.32 -5.79
CA LEU A 10 50.04 11.65 -6.05
C LEU A 10 50.63 11.79 -7.45
N GLU A 11 50.80 10.72 -8.21
CA GLU A 11 51.17 10.76 -9.62
C GLU A 11 49.96 10.96 -10.55
N THR A 12 48.74 10.70 -10.09
CA THR A 12 47.50 10.82 -10.89
C THR A 12 46.97 12.25 -10.96
N LYS A 13 46.35 12.61 -12.09
CA LYS A 13 45.83 13.96 -12.36
C LYS A 13 44.72 14.36 -11.39
N GLU A 14 43.78 13.47 -11.12
CA GLU A 14 42.59 13.71 -10.31
C GLU A 14 42.95 13.88 -8.84
N PHE A 15 43.81 13.02 -8.31
CA PHE A 15 44.26 13.14 -6.92
C PHE A 15 45.15 14.38 -6.74
N ARG A 16 46.01 14.71 -7.72
CA ARG A 16 46.75 15.98 -7.74
C ARG A 16 45.82 17.18 -7.75
N SER A 17 44.75 17.17 -8.54
CA SER A 17 43.75 18.23 -8.57
C SER A 17 43.05 18.36 -7.21
N PHE A 18 42.61 17.25 -6.64
CA PHE A 18 42.00 17.20 -5.32
C PHE A 18 42.93 17.76 -4.23
N VAL A 19 44.18 17.31 -4.17
CA VAL A 19 45.16 17.82 -3.20
C VAL A 19 45.51 19.29 -3.49
N ALA A 20 45.60 19.70 -4.75
CA ALA A 20 45.87 21.09 -5.12
C ALA A 20 44.72 22.04 -4.73
N GLU A 21 43.49 21.55 -4.64
CA GLU A 21 42.32 22.28 -4.16
C GLU A 21 42.19 22.22 -2.63
N ALA A 22 42.41 21.05 -2.02
CA ALA A 22 42.26 20.83 -0.58
C ALA A 22 43.45 21.37 0.24
N ALA A 23 44.69 21.27 -0.25
CA ALA A 23 45.88 21.65 0.50
C ALA A 23 45.92 23.14 0.88
N PRO A 24 45.56 24.10 -0.01
CA PRO A 24 45.44 25.50 0.39
C PRO A 24 44.46 25.69 1.55
N ALA A 25 43.28 25.07 1.49
CA ALA A 25 42.28 25.17 2.55
C ALA A 25 42.78 24.57 3.88
N LEU A 26 43.45 23.41 3.84
CA LEU A 26 44.05 22.80 5.03
C LEU A 26 45.19 23.64 5.63
N LEU A 27 46.02 24.26 4.77
CA LEU A 27 47.10 25.14 5.22
C LEU A 27 46.58 26.45 5.81
N ASP A 28 45.48 26.98 5.28
CA ASP A 28 44.83 28.17 5.81
C ASP A 28 44.15 27.86 7.16
N LEU A 29 43.51 26.69 7.30
CA LEU A 29 43.02 26.18 8.59
C LEU A 29 44.15 26.03 9.61
N TRP A 30 45.29 25.48 9.20
CA TRP A 30 46.47 25.36 10.08
C TRP A 30 47.05 26.72 10.48
N ALA A 31 47.05 27.68 9.56
CA ALA A 31 47.57 29.02 9.84
C ALA A 31 46.73 29.79 10.86
N GLY A 32 45.42 29.54 10.90
CA GLY A 32 44.48 30.26 11.76
C GLY A 32 44.61 31.78 11.59
N ASN A 33 44.50 32.52 12.70
CA ASN A 33 44.58 33.98 12.69
C ASN A 33 46.02 34.53 12.78
N ARG A 34 47.05 33.69 12.69
CA ARG A 34 48.45 34.13 12.83
C ARG A 34 48.96 34.69 11.50
N VAL A 35 49.24 35.99 11.46
CA VAL A 35 49.69 36.70 10.24
C VAL A 35 50.87 36.01 9.55
N ILE A 36 51.89 35.62 10.32
CA ILE A 36 53.08 34.94 9.78
C ILE A 36 52.71 33.57 9.18
N CYS A 37 51.91 32.78 9.88
CA CYS A 37 51.45 31.48 9.38
C CYS A 37 50.58 31.64 8.12
N GLY A 38 49.77 32.70 8.03
CA GLY A 38 48.95 33.00 6.85
C GLY A 38 49.76 33.44 5.62
N ILE A 39 50.93 34.06 5.81
CA ILE A 39 51.86 34.34 4.70
C ILE A 39 52.51 33.03 4.24
N LEU A 40 52.93 32.20 5.19
CA LEU A 40 53.54 30.89 4.92
C LEU A 40 52.54 29.92 4.26
N SER A 41 51.28 29.87 4.71
CA SER A 41 50.22 29.02 4.12
C SER A 41 49.97 29.40 2.67
N ARG A 42 49.80 30.70 2.38
CA ARG A 42 49.59 31.20 1.02
C ARG A 42 50.80 30.96 0.11
N ALA A 43 52.02 31.04 0.63
CA ALA A 43 53.23 30.73 -0.13
C ALA A 43 53.35 29.22 -0.40
N ALA A 44 53.14 28.38 0.62
CA ALA A 44 53.18 26.93 0.52
C ALA A 44 52.05 26.39 -0.36
N GLY A 45 50.81 26.83 -0.17
CA GLY A 45 49.65 26.46 -0.97
C GLY A 45 49.82 26.81 -2.45
N ARG A 46 50.35 28.00 -2.77
CA ARG A 46 50.67 28.37 -4.16
C ARG A 46 51.77 27.49 -4.76
N ARG A 47 52.80 27.12 -3.98
CA ARG A 47 53.86 26.21 -4.45
C ARG A 47 53.34 24.79 -4.66
N ILE A 48 52.52 24.27 -3.74
CA ILE A 48 51.90 22.94 -3.85
C ILE A 48 50.96 22.90 -5.05
N LYS A 49 50.06 23.88 -5.18
CA LYS A 49 49.13 23.96 -6.31
C LYS A 49 49.85 24.02 -7.65
N ARG A 50 50.89 24.87 -7.78
CA ARG A 50 51.70 24.90 -9.02
C ARG A 50 52.48 23.61 -9.25
N GLY A 51 53.10 23.06 -8.21
CA GLY A 51 53.92 21.85 -8.32
C GLY A 51 53.10 20.62 -8.73
N LEU A 52 51.89 20.48 -8.18
CA LEU A 52 50.99 19.36 -8.48
C LEU A 52 50.35 19.51 -9.87
N LEU A 53 50.07 20.72 -10.34
CA LEU A 53 49.39 20.95 -11.63
C LEU A 53 50.35 21.09 -12.84
N ALA A 54 51.67 21.26 -12.63
CA ALA A 54 52.61 21.57 -13.71
C ALA A 54 53.06 20.37 -14.58
N LYS A 55 52.78 19.13 -14.16
CA LYS A 55 53.20 17.93 -14.89
C LYS A 55 51.98 17.20 -15.41
N GLU A 56 52.02 16.82 -16.69
CA GLU A 56 51.11 15.81 -17.24
C GLU A 56 51.20 14.54 -16.39
N ALA A 57 50.03 14.03 -16.03
CA ALA A 57 49.84 12.96 -15.06
C ALA A 57 48.88 11.93 -15.66
N PRO A 58 49.12 10.62 -15.44
CA PRO A 58 48.17 9.59 -15.81
C PRO A 58 46.82 9.80 -15.12
N CYS A 59 45.75 9.27 -15.72
CA CYS A 59 44.42 9.34 -15.14
C CYS A 59 44.32 8.35 -13.97
N LEU A 60 43.55 8.72 -12.94
CA LEU A 60 43.28 7.88 -11.78
C LEU A 60 42.55 6.60 -12.21
N SER A 61 41.75 6.65 -13.28
CA SER A 61 41.12 5.46 -13.89
C SER A 61 42.14 4.39 -14.29
N ASP A 62 43.29 4.81 -14.80
CA ASP A 62 44.33 3.88 -15.29
C ASP A 62 44.98 3.17 -14.10
N LEU A 63 45.22 3.92 -13.00
CA LEU A 63 45.75 3.36 -11.76
C LEU A 63 44.73 2.44 -11.06
N LEU A 64 43.46 2.83 -11.02
CA LEU A 64 42.38 2.04 -10.44
C LEU A 64 42.01 0.80 -11.29
N SER A 65 42.56 0.67 -12.49
CA SER A 65 42.44 -0.55 -13.29
C SER A 65 43.30 -1.70 -12.76
N GLU A 66 44.27 -1.43 -11.88
CA GLU A 66 45.08 -2.45 -11.19
C GLU A 66 44.37 -2.95 -9.91
N PRO A 67 43.88 -4.22 -9.85
CA PRO A 67 43.09 -4.71 -8.72
C PRO A 67 43.83 -4.68 -7.37
N GLU A 68 45.14 -4.92 -7.38
CA GLU A 68 45.97 -4.88 -6.17
C GLU A 68 46.07 -3.47 -5.58
N ILE A 69 46.09 -2.45 -6.44
CA ILE A 69 46.06 -1.06 -5.97
C ILE A 69 44.71 -0.75 -5.34
N VAL A 70 43.61 -1.11 -5.98
CA VAL A 70 42.26 -0.89 -5.43
C VAL A 70 42.12 -1.59 -4.08
N ARG A 71 42.56 -2.84 -3.96
CA ARG A 71 42.54 -3.60 -2.72
C ARG A 71 43.34 -2.90 -1.62
N GLU A 72 44.56 -2.46 -1.92
CA GLU A 72 45.39 -1.78 -0.93
C GLU A 72 44.84 -0.38 -0.57
N ILE A 73 44.30 0.38 -1.54
CA ILE A 73 43.59 1.65 -1.27
C ILE A 73 42.42 1.39 -0.32
N LEU A 74 41.57 0.40 -0.59
CA LEU A 74 40.42 0.07 0.26
C LEU A 74 40.87 -0.38 1.65
N LYS A 75 41.91 -1.21 1.74
CA LYS A 75 42.50 -1.65 3.02
C LYS A 75 43.05 -0.48 3.83
N ASP A 76 43.70 0.47 3.16
CA ASP A 76 44.24 1.67 3.79
C ASP A 76 43.17 2.73 4.11
N ALA A 77 42.06 2.75 3.37
CA ALA A 77 40.93 3.65 3.60
C ALA A 77 40.00 3.15 4.71
N ALA A 78 39.86 1.83 4.90
CA ALA A 78 38.94 1.28 5.90
C ALA A 78 39.17 1.82 7.33
N PRO A 79 40.41 1.98 7.84
CA PRO A 79 40.67 2.62 9.14
C PRO A 79 40.39 4.12 9.16
N ILE A 80 40.39 4.79 8.01
CA ILE A 80 40.13 6.22 7.88
C ILE A 80 38.63 6.49 8.01
N ILE A 81 37.76 5.60 7.53
CA ILE A 81 36.30 5.78 7.52
C ILE A 81 35.75 6.11 8.92
N PRO A 82 36.06 5.37 10.00
CA PRO A 82 35.61 5.74 11.34
C PRO A 82 36.13 7.11 11.80
N GLY A 83 37.36 7.47 11.43
CA GLY A 83 37.94 8.78 11.74
C GLY A 83 37.23 9.91 11.02
N LEU A 84 36.94 9.72 9.73
CA LEU A 84 36.14 10.65 8.93
C LEU A 84 34.72 10.76 9.47
N ALA A 85 34.07 9.65 9.80
CA ALA A 85 32.73 9.63 10.38
C ALA A 85 32.67 10.40 11.72
N ARG A 86 33.67 10.24 12.60
CA ARG A 86 33.79 11.05 13.82
C ARG A 86 33.97 12.53 13.52
N LYS A 87 34.81 12.89 12.53
CA LYS A 87 35.02 14.29 12.15
C LYS A 87 33.78 14.92 11.53
N VAL A 88 33.07 14.17 10.69
CA VAL A 88 31.76 14.57 10.15
C VAL A 88 30.76 14.76 11.30
N SER A 89 30.73 13.85 12.28
CA SER A 89 29.92 14.01 13.49
C SER A 89 30.30 15.25 14.30
N GLU A 90 31.60 15.55 14.48
CA GLU A 90 32.06 16.78 15.13
C GLU A 90 31.61 18.04 14.37
N VAL A 91 31.64 18.02 13.03
CA VAL A 91 31.14 19.10 12.18
C VAL A 91 29.62 19.26 12.36
N PHE A 92 28.84 18.18 12.37
CA PHE A 92 27.41 18.26 12.64
C PHE A 92 27.11 18.77 14.05
N SER A 93 27.89 18.35 15.06
CA SER A 93 27.78 18.89 16.42
C SER A 93 28.17 20.37 16.52
N ALA A 94 29.08 20.84 15.66
CA ALA A 94 29.41 22.26 15.57
C ALA A 94 28.31 23.05 14.83
N LEU A 95 27.75 22.47 13.77
CA LEU A 95 26.63 23.02 13.01
C LEU A 95 25.39 23.17 13.90
N ASP A 96 25.11 22.18 14.74
CA ASP A 96 23.99 22.17 15.70
C ASP A 96 24.06 23.32 16.72
N ARG A 97 25.26 23.85 16.99
CA ARG A 97 25.47 25.00 17.88
C ARG A 97 25.29 26.36 17.20
N LEU A 98 25.18 26.39 15.87
CA LEU A 98 24.97 27.63 15.12
C LEU A 98 23.51 28.08 15.20
N THR A 99 23.27 29.35 14.90
CA THR A 99 21.90 29.85 14.73
C THR A 99 21.26 29.22 13.49
N PRO A 100 19.92 29.06 13.44
CA PRO A 100 19.23 28.48 12.29
C PRO A 100 19.56 29.17 10.95
N GLN A 101 19.76 30.49 10.95
CA GLN A 101 20.16 31.23 9.75
C GLN A 101 21.56 30.83 9.26
N ALA A 102 22.53 30.73 10.17
CA ALA A 102 23.89 30.32 9.84
C ALA A 102 23.94 28.84 9.40
N GLN A 103 23.12 27.97 9.99
CA GLN A 103 22.97 26.60 9.52
C GLN A 103 22.46 26.54 8.08
N ALA A 104 21.40 27.30 7.76
CA ALA A 104 20.85 27.37 6.42
C ALA A 104 21.86 27.90 5.38
N GLU A 105 22.64 28.92 5.73
CA GLU A 105 23.70 29.46 4.87
C GLU A 105 24.78 28.42 4.57
N VAL A 106 25.31 27.74 5.60
CA VAL A 106 26.35 26.70 5.44
C VAL A 106 25.83 25.52 4.62
N ILE A 107 24.59 25.08 4.85
CA ILE A 107 23.97 23.98 4.11
C ILE A 107 23.75 24.39 2.65
N SER A 108 23.30 25.62 2.39
CA SER A 108 23.05 26.11 1.03
C SER A 108 24.35 26.23 0.24
N GLU A 109 25.40 26.82 0.84
CA GLU A 109 26.73 26.90 0.24
C GLU A 109 27.30 25.50 -0.04
N PHE A 110 27.06 24.54 0.87
CA PHE A 110 27.44 23.16 0.65
C PHE A 110 26.69 22.53 -0.52
N ILE A 111 25.36 22.69 -0.61
CA ILE A 111 24.54 22.14 -1.70
C ILE A 111 24.95 22.72 -3.06
N GLU A 112 25.19 24.03 -3.12
CA GLU A 112 25.62 24.71 -4.37
C GLU A 112 27.00 24.24 -4.85
N ARG A 113 27.89 23.88 -3.91
CA ARG A 113 29.27 23.45 -4.22
C ARG A 113 29.40 21.94 -4.39
N ALA A 114 28.61 21.16 -3.66
CA ALA A 114 28.53 19.73 -3.85
C ALA A 114 27.96 19.51 -5.24
N ARG A 115 28.77 19.01 -6.19
CA ARG A 115 28.31 18.70 -7.54
C ARG A 115 27.37 17.49 -7.51
N ILE A 116 26.15 17.67 -7.02
CA ILE A 116 25.18 16.60 -6.75
C ILE A 116 24.85 15.82 -8.03
N HIS A 117 25.00 16.42 -9.21
CA HIS A 117 24.86 15.73 -10.50
C HIS A 117 25.77 14.50 -10.64
N ASP A 118 26.98 14.53 -10.09
CA ASP A 118 27.91 13.39 -10.14
C ASP A 118 27.49 12.25 -9.19
N ALA A 119 26.67 12.54 -8.18
CA ALA A 119 26.19 11.55 -7.22
C ALA A 119 25.32 10.48 -7.89
N GLY A 120 24.49 10.85 -8.87
CA GLY A 120 23.66 9.89 -9.61
C GLY A 120 24.50 8.85 -10.37
N ARG A 121 25.61 9.28 -10.98
CA ARG A 121 26.55 8.36 -11.64
C ARG A 121 27.25 7.46 -10.63
N LEU A 122 27.70 8.02 -9.51
CA LEU A 122 28.35 7.25 -8.46
C LEU A 122 27.41 6.19 -7.86
N ILE A 123 26.15 6.53 -7.63
CA ILE A 123 25.12 5.59 -7.16
C ILE A 123 24.97 4.42 -8.14
N THR A 124 24.88 4.70 -9.44
CA THR A 124 24.80 3.66 -10.48
C THR A 124 26.03 2.75 -10.50
N GLU A 125 27.24 3.32 -10.42
CA GLU A 125 28.48 2.54 -10.36
C GLU A 125 28.56 1.68 -9.09
N VAL A 126 28.11 2.21 -7.94
CA VAL A 126 28.01 1.45 -6.70
C VAL A 126 27.05 0.28 -6.87
N PHE A 127 25.85 0.47 -7.43
CA PHE A 127 24.93 -0.62 -7.71
C PHE A 127 25.52 -1.67 -8.66
N HIS A 128 26.29 -1.27 -9.68
CA HIS A 128 27.00 -2.21 -10.55
C HIS A 128 28.05 -3.03 -9.80
N VAL A 129 28.80 -2.43 -8.88
CA VAL A 129 29.76 -3.16 -8.03
C VAL A 129 29.03 -4.10 -7.06
N LEU A 130 27.96 -3.64 -6.42
CA LEU A 130 27.17 -4.45 -5.49
C LEU A 130 26.53 -5.64 -6.18
N ASN A 131 25.96 -5.47 -7.37
CA ASN A 131 25.38 -6.58 -8.15
C ASN A 131 26.45 -7.62 -8.51
N ARG A 132 27.63 -7.19 -8.99
CA ARG A 132 28.74 -8.11 -9.27
C ARG A 132 29.23 -8.85 -8.03
N LEU A 133 29.31 -8.16 -6.89
CA LEU A 133 29.72 -8.78 -5.62
C LEU A 133 28.70 -9.81 -5.16
N ARG A 134 27.41 -9.47 -5.21
CA ARG A 134 26.30 -10.39 -4.89
C ARG A 134 26.38 -11.65 -5.74
N ASP A 135 26.62 -11.52 -7.04
CA ASP A 135 26.66 -12.66 -7.96
C ASP A 135 27.93 -13.52 -7.76
N SER A 136 29.01 -12.96 -7.22
CA SER A 136 30.28 -13.65 -7.01
C SER A 136 30.39 -14.31 -5.63
N ASP A 137 29.90 -13.64 -4.58
CA ASP A 137 29.93 -14.14 -3.19
C ASP A 137 28.71 -13.61 -2.39
N PRO A 138 27.56 -14.31 -2.50
CA PRO A 138 26.34 -13.93 -1.78
C PRO A 138 26.50 -13.93 -0.25
N ALA A 139 27.33 -14.83 0.28
CA ALA A 139 27.49 -15.04 1.72
C ALA A 139 28.27 -13.89 2.38
N LEU A 140 29.34 -13.41 1.73
CA LEU A 140 30.05 -12.23 2.21
C LEU A 140 29.14 -11.00 2.25
N PHE A 141 28.27 -10.85 1.25
CA PHE A 141 27.33 -9.73 1.21
C PHE A 141 26.34 -9.81 2.37
N THR A 142 25.70 -10.97 2.60
CA THR A 142 24.68 -11.10 3.66
C THR A 142 25.26 -11.04 5.06
N GLU A 143 26.34 -11.75 5.37
CA GLU A 143 26.89 -11.81 6.74
C GLU A 143 27.51 -10.48 7.18
N ARG A 144 28.38 -9.90 6.33
CA ARG A 144 29.10 -8.66 6.70
C ARG A 144 28.19 -7.45 6.70
N LEU A 145 27.26 -7.36 5.74
CA LEU A 145 26.29 -6.28 5.71
C LEU A 145 25.31 -6.42 6.88
N ALA A 146 24.86 -7.63 7.21
CA ALA A 146 23.98 -7.82 8.37
C ALA A 146 24.64 -7.36 9.68
N GLU A 147 25.91 -7.71 9.93
CA GLU A 147 26.61 -7.23 11.13
C GLU A 147 26.81 -5.72 11.14
N ALA A 148 27.13 -5.11 9.99
CA ALA A 148 27.21 -3.66 9.87
C ALA A 148 25.86 -2.98 10.14
N LEU A 149 24.76 -3.49 9.56
CA LEU A 149 23.41 -2.99 9.78
C LEU A 149 22.96 -3.16 11.23
N LYS A 150 23.25 -4.30 11.87
CA LYS A 150 23.02 -4.49 13.32
C LYS A 150 23.75 -3.44 14.15
N GLY A 151 25.00 -3.13 13.78
CA GLY A 151 25.78 -2.06 14.40
C GLY A 151 25.10 -0.69 14.29
N ILE A 152 24.61 -0.35 13.10
CA ILE A 152 23.85 0.89 12.85
C ILE A 152 22.58 0.91 13.69
N VAL A 153 21.73 -0.11 13.60
CA VAL A 153 20.45 -0.20 14.34
C VAL A 153 20.67 -0.03 15.85
N ARG A 154 21.74 -0.60 16.42
CA ARG A 154 22.06 -0.47 17.85
C ARG A 154 22.50 0.95 18.28
N GLN A 155 23.09 1.71 17.36
CA GLN A 155 23.62 3.05 17.64
C GLN A 155 22.64 4.17 17.26
N THR A 156 21.63 3.84 16.45
CA THR A 156 20.65 4.79 15.97
C THR A 156 19.58 5.09 17.03
N ASP A 157 19.41 6.37 17.36
CA ASP A 157 18.27 6.85 18.12
C ASP A 157 17.06 7.00 17.19
N PHE A 158 16.18 5.99 17.20
CA PHE A 158 14.95 6.01 16.39
C PHE A 158 13.93 7.06 16.86
N GLY A 159 14.05 7.56 18.09
CA GLY A 159 13.21 8.66 18.60
C GLY A 159 13.54 9.97 17.88
N GLU A 160 14.82 10.31 17.80
CA GLU A 160 15.31 11.49 17.07
C GLU A 160 15.01 11.39 15.57
N ILE A 161 15.19 10.21 14.96
CA ILE A 161 14.80 9.99 13.54
C ILE A 161 13.32 10.25 13.34
N ARG A 162 12.47 9.72 14.23
CA ARG A 162 11.03 9.93 14.14
C ARG A 162 10.68 11.42 14.27
N GLU A 163 11.27 12.12 15.23
CA GLU A 163 11.04 13.56 15.42
C GLU A 163 11.51 14.37 14.19
N ALA A 164 12.67 14.04 13.64
CA ALA A 164 13.18 14.65 12.41
C ALA A 164 12.24 14.41 11.21
N ILE A 165 11.71 13.19 11.04
CA ILE A 165 10.72 12.87 10.00
C ILE A 165 9.45 13.70 10.23
N GLU A 166 8.95 13.77 11.46
CA GLU A 166 7.72 14.48 11.79
C GLU A 166 7.83 15.99 11.48
N LYS A 167 8.95 16.60 11.87
CA LYS A 167 9.25 18.02 11.59
C LYS A 167 9.52 18.28 10.11
N SER A 168 10.04 17.31 9.36
CA SER A 168 10.38 17.46 7.94
C SER A 168 9.24 17.16 6.98
N LYS A 169 8.08 16.64 7.42
CA LYS A 169 6.93 16.30 6.55
C LYS A 169 6.59 17.37 5.49
N PRO A 170 6.44 18.67 5.82
CA PRO A 170 6.09 19.68 4.81
C PRO A 170 7.18 19.87 3.76
N PHE A 171 8.45 19.79 4.18
CA PHE A 171 9.60 19.91 3.31
C PHE A 171 9.76 18.69 2.42
N LEU A 172 9.63 17.48 2.97
CA LEU A 172 9.66 16.23 2.21
C LEU A 172 8.53 16.19 1.17
N ALA A 173 7.33 16.66 1.52
CA ALA A 173 6.23 16.77 0.56
C ALA A 173 6.60 17.70 -0.62
N SER A 174 7.17 18.87 -0.34
CA SER A 174 7.58 19.82 -1.39
C SER A 174 8.68 19.28 -2.30
N ILE A 175 9.73 18.66 -1.73
CA ILE A 175 10.79 18.02 -2.52
C ILE A 175 10.21 16.88 -3.35
N THR A 176 9.36 16.04 -2.75
CA THR A 176 8.77 14.89 -3.43
C THR A 176 7.95 15.36 -4.62
N THR A 177 7.14 16.42 -4.49
CA THR A 177 6.41 17.01 -5.62
C THR A 177 7.36 17.48 -6.72
N GLN A 178 8.43 18.21 -6.39
CA GLN A 178 9.40 18.67 -7.39
C GLN A 178 10.11 17.52 -8.11
N VAL A 179 10.50 16.47 -7.37
CA VAL A 179 11.13 15.27 -7.95
C VAL A 179 10.13 14.50 -8.82
N LEU A 180 8.87 14.38 -8.39
CA LEU A 180 7.83 13.73 -9.17
C LEU A 180 7.54 14.52 -10.46
N ASP A 181 7.45 15.85 -10.40
CA ASP A 181 7.25 16.70 -11.56
C ASP A 181 8.37 16.50 -12.59
N GLU A 182 9.63 16.53 -12.14
CA GLU A 182 10.80 16.26 -13.00
C GLU A 182 10.77 14.81 -13.53
N LEU A 183 10.35 13.84 -12.72
CA LEU A 183 10.26 12.44 -13.13
C LEU A 183 9.21 12.24 -14.22
N PHE A 184 8.02 12.84 -14.07
CA PHE A 184 6.93 12.76 -15.05
C PHE A 184 7.24 13.51 -16.34
N ALA A 185 8.21 14.43 -16.35
CA ALA A 185 8.76 15.01 -17.58
C ALA A 185 9.48 13.96 -18.47
N TYR A 186 9.88 12.81 -17.91
CA TYR A 186 10.49 11.70 -18.64
C TYR A 186 9.67 10.40 -18.51
N PRO A 187 8.61 10.21 -19.32
CA PRO A 187 7.70 9.06 -19.20
C PRO A 187 8.41 7.71 -19.30
N GLY A 188 9.51 7.60 -20.06
CA GLY A 188 10.32 6.39 -20.12
C GLY A 188 10.91 5.99 -18.77
N LYS A 189 11.37 6.96 -17.96
CA LYS A 189 11.87 6.69 -16.60
C LYS A 189 10.74 6.25 -15.67
N VAL A 190 9.55 6.84 -15.80
CA VAL A 190 8.36 6.42 -15.06
C VAL A 190 8.00 4.98 -15.40
N LEU A 191 7.93 4.60 -16.68
CA LEU A 191 7.63 3.23 -17.10
C LEU A 191 8.64 2.22 -16.56
N ILE A 192 9.93 2.56 -16.61
CA ILE A 192 11.00 1.73 -16.03
C ILE A 192 10.79 1.59 -14.51
N LEU A 193 10.50 2.68 -13.79
CA LEU A 193 10.21 2.63 -12.36
C LEU A 193 8.98 1.78 -12.04
N LEU A 194 7.90 1.92 -12.82
CA LEU A 194 6.70 1.11 -12.67
C LEU A 194 6.98 -0.38 -12.93
N SER A 195 7.90 -0.69 -13.84
CA SER A 195 8.28 -2.09 -14.13
C SER A 195 9.02 -2.77 -12.98
N PHE A 196 9.64 -2.01 -12.07
CA PHE A 196 10.27 -2.54 -10.86
C PHE A 196 9.30 -2.75 -9.69
N ILE A 197 8.06 -2.25 -9.78
CA ILE A 197 7.08 -2.41 -8.69
C ILE A 197 6.89 -3.88 -8.30
N PRO A 198 6.74 -4.85 -9.22
CA PRO A 198 6.61 -6.26 -8.85
C PRO A 198 7.82 -6.79 -8.09
N ASP A 199 9.04 -6.45 -8.51
CA ASP A 199 10.28 -6.91 -7.86
C ASP A 199 10.44 -6.31 -6.46
N VAL A 200 10.15 -5.00 -6.33
CA VAL A 200 10.13 -4.31 -5.05
C VAL A 200 9.04 -4.86 -4.15
N ALA A 201 7.85 -5.15 -4.69
CA ALA A 201 6.75 -5.76 -3.95
C ALA A 201 7.12 -7.16 -3.46
N ALA A 202 7.75 -7.99 -4.28
CA ALA A 202 8.22 -9.32 -3.89
C ALA A 202 9.28 -9.24 -2.77
N ALA A 203 10.26 -8.35 -2.91
CA ALA A 203 11.26 -8.13 -1.86
C ALA A 203 10.63 -7.59 -0.56
N ALA A 204 9.66 -6.66 -0.68
CA ALA A 204 8.92 -6.13 0.46
C ALA A 204 8.08 -7.22 1.14
N ILE A 205 7.46 -8.14 0.38
CA ILE A 205 6.72 -9.28 0.93
C ILE A 205 7.65 -10.19 1.74
N GLU A 206 8.86 -10.50 1.26
CA GLU A 206 9.81 -11.33 2.01
C GLU A 206 10.31 -10.63 3.28
N VAL A 207 10.61 -9.34 3.21
CA VAL A 207 10.98 -8.55 4.40
C VAL A 207 9.81 -8.48 5.38
N LEU A 208 8.61 -8.22 4.89
CA LEU A 208 7.39 -8.16 5.70
C LEU A 208 7.10 -9.52 6.32
N ARG A 209 7.27 -10.62 5.60
CA ARG A 209 7.14 -11.98 6.13
C ARG A 209 8.10 -12.20 7.28
N GLY A 210 9.38 -11.87 7.11
CA GLY A 210 10.38 -11.97 8.19
C GLY A 210 10.01 -11.12 9.41
N PHE A 211 9.49 -9.92 9.20
CA PHE A 211 9.01 -9.04 10.26
C PHE A 211 7.74 -9.56 10.94
N LEU A 212 6.75 -10.02 10.19
CA LEU A 212 5.49 -10.58 10.70
C LEU A 212 5.74 -11.87 11.49
N CYS A 213 6.69 -12.71 11.08
CA CYS A 213 7.12 -13.85 11.90
C CYS A 213 7.60 -13.39 13.29
N ARG A 214 8.31 -12.26 13.39
CA ARG A 214 8.73 -11.69 14.67
C ARG A 214 7.60 -11.05 15.45
N ILE A 215 6.65 -10.40 14.77
CA ILE A 215 5.44 -9.89 15.43
C ILE A 215 4.60 -11.03 16.00
N ASN A 216 4.48 -12.14 15.27
CA ASN A 216 3.72 -13.31 15.73
C ASN A 216 4.35 -14.00 16.95
N GLU A 217 5.64 -13.75 17.23
CA GLU A 217 6.31 -14.17 18.47
C GLU A 217 6.00 -13.23 19.66
N MET A 218 5.40 -12.06 19.42
CA MET A 218 5.08 -11.10 20.47
C MET A 218 3.76 -11.44 21.20
N PRO A 219 3.61 -11.02 22.46
CA PRO A 219 2.33 -11.08 23.16
C PRO A 219 1.22 -10.30 22.41
N PRO A 220 0.00 -10.86 22.27
CA PRO A 220 -1.09 -10.23 21.50
C PRO A 220 -1.49 -8.82 21.99
N ASP A 221 -1.40 -8.57 23.30
CA ASP A 221 -1.64 -7.27 23.94
C ASP A 221 -0.68 -6.20 23.42
N LEU A 222 0.63 -6.51 23.33
CA LEU A 222 1.62 -5.58 22.81
C LEU A 222 1.37 -5.24 21.33
N VAL A 223 0.98 -6.24 20.52
CA VAL A 223 0.65 -6.02 19.10
C VAL A 223 -0.57 -5.11 18.96
N CYS A 224 -1.59 -5.33 19.79
CA CYS A 224 -2.78 -4.49 19.83
C CYS A 224 -2.44 -3.04 20.23
N ASP A 225 -1.65 -2.84 21.28
CA ASP A 225 -1.24 -1.51 21.75
C ASP A 225 -0.45 -0.75 20.69
N ILE A 226 0.49 -1.45 20.03
CA ILE A 226 1.27 -0.87 18.92
C ILE A 226 0.30 -0.45 17.80
N ALA A 227 -0.60 -1.34 17.36
CA ALA A 227 -1.56 -1.05 16.29
C ALA A 227 -2.48 0.14 16.65
N ALA A 228 -3.04 0.16 17.85
CA ALA A 228 -3.89 1.26 18.34
C ALA A 228 -3.12 2.59 18.35
N SER A 229 -1.89 2.61 18.88
CA SER A 229 -1.05 3.83 18.92
C SER A 229 -0.73 4.39 17.53
N TYR A 230 -0.65 3.53 16.51
CA TYR A 230 -0.49 3.95 15.12
C TYR A 230 -1.79 4.49 14.54
N CYS A 231 -2.92 3.81 14.77
CA CYS A 231 -4.23 4.27 14.31
C CYS A 231 -4.58 5.67 14.83
N GLU A 232 -4.27 5.99 16.08
CA GLU A 232 -4.51 7.31 16.68
C GLU A 232 -3.68 8.44 16.04
N ARG A 233 -2.52 8.10 15.47
CA ARG A 233 -1.57 9.07 14.89
C ARG A 233 -1.79 9.30 13.40
N LEU A 234 -2.69 8.56 12.78
CA LEU A 234 -3.03 8.74 11.37
C LEU A 234 -3.84 10.03 11.18
N TYR A 235 -3.38 10.92 10.30
CA TYR A 235 -4.08 12.16 9.96
C TYR A 235 -5.28 11.85 9.04
N PRO A 236 -6.53 12.02 9.49
CA PRO A 236 -7.69 11.63 8.69
C PRO A 236 -7.79 12.36 7.35
N SER A 237 -7.34 13.62 7.29
CA SER A 237 -7.33 14.43 6.07
C SER A 237 -6.37 13.90 5.00
N ALA A 238 -5.15 13.54 5.39
CA ALA A 238 -4.18 12.96 4.46
C ALA A 238 -4.66 11.60 3.92
N ILE A 239 -5.32 10.80 4.77
CA ILE A 239 -5.94 9.54 4.35
C ILE A 239 -7.08 9.80 3.37
N SER A 240 -7.96 10.79 3.61
CA SER A 240 -9.06 11.08 2.70
C SER A 240 -8.58 11.55 1.32
N ASP A 241 -7.54 12.39 1.29
CA ASP A 241 -6.95 12.86 0.02
C ASP A 241 -6.33 11.70 -0.75
N LEU A 242 -5.55 10.85 -0.07
CA LEU A 242 -4.99 9.65 -0.66
C LEU A 242 -6.07 8.69 -1.16
N ALA A 243 -7.13 8.47 -0.37
CA ALA A 243 -8.25 7.60 -0.74
C ALA A 243 -8.95 8.10 -2.01
N ASN A 244 -9.12 9.42 -2.17
CA ASN A 244 -9.67 10.02 -3.38
C ASN A 244 -8.76 9.76 -4.60
N GLN A 245 -7.44 9.92 -4.46
CA GLN A 245 -6.49 9.63 -5.53
C GLN A 245 -6.50 8.14 -5.91
N VAL A 246 -6.53 7.25 -4.93
CA VAL A 246 -6.61 5.80 -5.15
C VAL A 246 -7.93 5.42 -5.84
N ALA A 247 -9.06 5.99 -5.41
CA ALA A 247 -10.36 5.74 -6.05
C ALA A 247 -10.34 6.15 -7.53
N GLU A 248 -9.72 7.28 -7.86
CA GLU A 248 -9.56 7.73 -9.24
C GLU A 248 -8.62 6.81 -10.05
N ILE A 249 -7.55 6.30 -9.44
CA ILE A 249 -6.68 5.28 -10.06
C ILE A 249 -7.46 3.99 -10.32
N ILE A 250 -8.23 3.49 -9.35
CA ILE A 250 -9.06 2.28 -9.51
C ILE A 250 -10.06 2.49 -10.65
N ARG A 251 -10.71 3.66 -10.72
CA ARG A 251 -11.62 4.01 -11.81
C ARG A 251 -10.92 3.96 -13.17
N LYS A 252 -9.72 4.55 -13.28
CA LYS A 252 -8.90 4.51 -14.51
C LYS A 252 -8.48 3.08 -14.87
N LEU A 253 -8.07 2.28 -13.89
CA LEU A 253 -7.72 0.87 -14.08
C LEU A 253 -8.91 0.04 -14.53
N GLN A 254 -10.10 0.24 -13.95
CA GLN A 254 -11.33 -0.44 -14.34
C GLN A 254 -11.68 -0.11 -15.80
N THR A 255 -11.68 1.18 -16.16
CA THR A 255 -11.93 1.61 -17.54
C THR A 255 -10.87 1.04 -18.49
N GLY A 256 -9.58 1.11 -18.14
CA GLY A 256 -8.50 0.53 -18.94
C GLY A 256 -8.64 -0.98 -19.10
N SER A 257 -9.03 -1.69 -18.04
CA SER A 257 -9.27 -3.13 -18.08
C SER A 257 -10.46 -3.52 -18.96
N ALA A 258 -11.50 -2.68 -19.02
CA ALA A 258 -12.64 -2.90 -19.90
C ALA A 258 -12.25 -2.67 -21.37
N LEU A 259 -11.37 -1.70 -21.64
CA LEU A 259 -10.85 -1.40 -22.98
C LEU A 259 -9.86 -2.45 -23.50
N LEU A 260 -9.09 -3.08 -22.59
CA LEU A 260 -8.10 -4.10 -22.94
C LEU A 260 -8.63 -5.55 -22.90
N GLY A 261 -9.82 -5.77 -22.35
CA GLY A 261 -10.45 -7.09 -22.22
C GLY A 261 -11.37 -7.42 -23.40
N GLU A 262 -11.85 -8.65 -23.42
CA GLU A 262 -12.90 -9.06 -24.35
C GLU A 262 -14.28 -8.58 -23.87
N VAL A 263 -15.25 -8.47 -24.77
CA VAL A 263 -16.61 -8.04 -24.42
C VAL A 263 -17.21 -9.03 -23.41
N GLY A 264 -17.44 -8.56 -22.18
CA GLY A 264 -17.97 -9.37 -21.08
C GLY A 264 -16.89 -10.01 -20.17
N ALA A 265 -15.61 -9.93 -20.52
CA ALA A 265 -14.50 -10.49 -19.74
C ALA A 265 -13.37 -9.46 -19.56
N PRO A 266 -13.47 -8.54 -18.57
CA PRO A 266 -12.41 -7.57 -18.28
C PRO A 266 -11.10 -8.27 -17.93
N ARG A 267 -9.99 -7.83 -18.54
CA ARG A 267 -8.66 -8.46 -18.38
C ARG A 267 -8.22 -8.62 -16.92
N LEU A 268 -8.51 -7.63 -16.07
CA LEU A 268 -8.18 -7.70 -14.64
C LEU A 268 -8.91 -8.84 -13.94
N SER A 269 -10.16 -9.16 -14.29
CA SER A 269 -10.92 -10.23 -13.65
C SER A 269 -10.23 -11.58 -13.80
N THR A 270 -9.74 -11.89 -15.02
CA THR A 270 -9.02 -13.13 -15.30
C THR A 270 -7.68 -13.19 -14.57
N LEU A 271 -6.94 -12.07 -14.57
CA LEU A 271 -5.67 -11.98 -13.84
C LEU A 271 -5.85 -12.19 -12.34
N PHE A 272 -6.84 -11.53 -11.73
CA PHE A 272 -7.14 -11.70 -10.31
C PHE A 272 -7.61 -13.10 -9.99
N SER A 273 -8.46 -13.72 -10.81
CA SER A 273 -8.92 -15.10 -10.58
C SER A 273 -7.75 -16.08 -10.57
N ASN A 274 -6.82 -15.96 -11.54
CA ASN A 274 -5.62 -16.79 -11.59
C ASN A 274 -4.68 -16.56 -10.40
N PHE A 275 -4.51 -15.30 -9.98
CA PHE A 275 -3.68 -14.96 -8.84
C PHE A 275 -4.26 -15.50 -7.52
N ILE A 276 -5.57 -15.29 -7.30
CA ILE A 276 -6.27 -15.74 -6.09
C ILE A 276 -6.32 -17.27 -6.03
N GLY A 277 -6.51 -17.96 -7.16
CA GLY A 277 -6.44 -19.43 -7.19
C GLY A 277 -5.10 -19.95 -6.67
N ARG A 278 -3.99 -19.43 -7.19
CA ARG A 278 -2.63 -19.80 -6.72
C ARG A 278 -2.43 -19.46 -5.24
N LEU A 279 -2.98 -18.34 -4.78
CA LEU A 279 -2.88 -17.94 -3.39
C LEU A 279 -3.60 -18.92 -2.46
N TYR A 280 -4.78 -19.41 -2.84
CA TYR A 280 -5.52 -20.40 -2.05
C TYR A 280 -4.84 -21.77 -1.98
N ASP A 281 -4.08 -22.15 -3.01
CA ASP A 281 -3.34 -23.40 -3.04
C ASP A 281 -2.18 -23.42 -2.02
N ASP A 282 -1.57 -22.26 -1.75
CA ASP A 282 -0.39 -22.13 -0.89
C ASP A 282 -0.70 -21.75 0.58
N ILE A 283 -1.92 -21.31 0.89
CA ILE A 283 -2.30 -20.83 2.23
C ILE A 283 -2.70 -21.97 3.17
N ASP A 284 -2.21 -21.91 4.42
CA ASP A 284 -2.75 -22.71 5.52
C ASP A 284 -4.22 -22.30 5.80
N LYS A 285 -5.13 -23.18 5.41
CA LYS A 285 -6.58 -22.96 5.50
C LYS A 285 -7.05 -22.77 6.93
N GLU A 286 -6.46 -23.47 7.90
CA GLU A 286 -6.87 -23.36 9.31
C GLU A 286 -6.49 -21.99 9.88
N VAL A 287 -5.26 -21.55 9.62
CA VAL A 287 -4.80 -20.21 10.02
C VAL A 287 -5.63 -19.13 9.32
N LEU A 288 -5.93 -19.30 8.04
CA LEU A 288 -6.76 -18.37 7.29
C LEU A 288 -8.17 -18.23 7.89
N LEU A 289 -8.83 -19.35 8.23
CA LEU A 289 -10.18 -19.32 8.79
C LEU A 289 -10.22 -18.65 10.16
N LYS A 290 -9.23 -18.92 11.03
CA LYS A 290 -9.11 -18.24 12.33
C LYS A 290 -8.88 -16.74 12.17
N ALA A 291 -7.97 -16.38 11.27
CA ALA A 291 -7.69 -14.98 10.97
C ALA A 291 -8.92 -14.27 10.35
N ALA A 292 -9.67 -14.94 9.50
CA ALA A 292 -10.90 -14.43 8.91
C ALA A 292 -11.98 -14.16 9.98
N GLY A 293 -12.14 -15.06 10.96
CA GLY A 293 -13.02 -14.83 12.11
C GLY A 293 -12.68 -13.56 12.88
N ALA A 294 -11.42 -13.43 13.30
CA ALA A 294 -10.94 -12.22 14.00
C ALA A 294 -11.07 -10.96 13.14
N ALA A 295 -10.79 -11.04 11.84
CA ALA A 295 -10.94 -9.93 10.91
C ALA A 295 -12.40 -9.50 10.75
N ASN A 296 -13.36 -10.44 10.79
CA ASN A 296 -14.78 -10.13 10.73
C ASN A 296 -15.25 -9.38 11.97
N GLU A 297 -14.78 -9.74 13.16
CA GLU A 297 -15.06 -9.01 14.41
C GLU A 297 -14.53 -7.57 14.35
N ILE A 298 -13.27 -7.40 13.92
CA ILE A 298 -12.67 -6.08 13.70
C ILE A 298 -13.46 -5.29 12.64
N SER A 299 -13.90 -5.95 11.57
CA SER A 299 -14.72 -5.34 10.54
C SER A 299 -16.07 -4.88 11.08
N ALA A 300 -16.71 -5.65 11.96
CA ALA A 300 -17.97 -5.26 12.59
C ALA A 300 -17.80 -3.99 13.44
N ALA A 301 -16.75 -3.93 14.28
CA ALA A 301 -16.41 -2.73 15.05
C ALA A 301 -16.12 -1.52 14.16
N TRP A 302 -15.42 -1.74 13.03
CA TRP A 302 -15.20 -0.69 12.03
C TRP A 302 -16.51 -0.21 11.40
N HIS A 303 -17.42 -1.11 11.04
CA HIS A 303 -18.71 -0.76 10.44
C HIS A 303 -19.58 0.04 11.42
N GLU A 304 -19.56 -0.31 12.70
CA GLU A 304 -20.25 0.46 13.74
C GLU A 304 -19.69 1.89 13.82
N ALA A 305 -18.36 2.03 13.94
CA ALA A 305 -17.69 3.33 13.94
C ALA A 305 -17.98 4.14 12.67
N GLU A 306 -18.01 3.47 11.51
CA GLU A 306 -18.35 4.07 10.23
C GLU A 306 -19.79 4.59 10.22
N VAL A 307 -20.76 3.80 10.68
CA VAL A 307 -22.17 4.20 10.79
C VAL A 307 -22.30 5.43 11.69
N SER A 308 -21.65 5.43 12.87
CA SER A 308 -21.63 6.59 13.76
C SER A 308 -20.95 7.82 13.15
N GLY A 309 -19.93 7.63 12.32
CA GLY A 309 -19.25 8.70 11.58
C GLY A 309 -20.14 9.30 10.50
N ARG A 310 -20.88 8.47 9.76
CA ARG A 310 -21.77 8.91 8.69
C ARG A 310 -22.99 9.64 9.22
N MET A 311 -23.55 9.22 10.36
CA MET A 311 -24.69 9.92 10.97
C MET A 311 -24.40 11.40 11.25
N ARG A 312 -23.11 11.78 11.34
CA ARG A 312 -22.65 13.18 11.47
C ARG A 312 -22.59 13.93 10.14
N ASN A 313 -22.69 13.25 8.99
CA ASN A 313 -22.55 13.80 7.63
C ASN A 313 -23.69 13.28 6.70
N PRO A 314 -24.93 13.79 6.84
CA PRO A 314 -26.10 13.28 6.12
C PRO A 314 -26.00 13.43 4.59
N ASP A 315 -25.27 14.43 4.09
CA ASP A 315 -25.13 14.68 2.64
C ASP A 315 -24.43 13.53 1.89
N LEU A 316 -23.55 12.80 2.58
CA LEU A 316 -22.84 11.64 2.00
C LEU A 316 -23.70 10.37 1.97
N MET A 317 -24.78 10.32 2.76
CA MET A 317 -25.57 9.09 2.94
C MET A 317 -26.23 8.62 1.66
N ALA A 318 -26.76 9.53 0.84
CA ALA A 318 -27.46 9.17 -0.38
C ALA A 318 -26.50 8.53 -1.41
N GLY A 319 -25.34 9.14 -1.61
CA GLY A 319 -24.30 8.63 -2.52
C GLY A 319 -23.75 7.28 -2.05
N ILE A 320 -23.49 7.16 -0.75
CA ILE A 320 -23.02 5.91 -0.15
C ILE A 320 -24.09 4.81 -0.23
N ALA A 321 -25.36 5.13 0.02
CA ALA A 321 -26.46 4.16 -0.08
C ALA A 321 -26.60 3.63 -1.50
N ALA A 322 -26.53 4.50 -2.52
CA ALA A 322 -26.57 4.09 -3.92
C ALA A 322 -25.34 3.23 -4.29
N SER A 323 -24.15 3.60 -3.83
CA SER A 323 -22.93 2.81 -4.04
C SER A 323 -23.03 1.43 -3.37
N ARG A 324 -23.52 1.37 -2.13
CA ARG A 324 -23.75 0.12 -1.39
C ARG A 324 -24.81 -0.75 -2.05
N ALA A 325 -25.89 -0.19 -2.61
CA ALA A 325 -26.88 -0.96 -3.35
C ALA A 325 -26.24 -1.64 -4.58
N ARG A 326 -25.42 -0.92 -5.34
CA ARG A 326 -24.67 -1.51 -6.47
C ARG A 326 -23.68 -2.57 -6.00
N ALA A 327 -22.93 -2.28 -4.93
CA ALA A 327 -21.98 -3.23 -4.34
C ALA A 327 -22.69 -4.49 -3.84
N PHE A 328 -23.86 -4.34 -3.21
CA PHE A 328 -24.73 -5.45 -2.80
C PHE A 328 -25.16 -6.28 -4.00
N SER A 329 -25.63 -5.67 -5.10
CA SER A 329 -25.95 -6.42 -6.33
C SER A 329 -24.76 -7.20 -6.88
N TYR A 330 -23.55 -6.62 -6.87
CA TYR A 330 -22.34 -7.35 -7.29
C TYR A 330 -22.00 -8.49 -6.33
N ARG A 331 -22.15 -8.29 -5.02
CA ARG A 331 -21.97 -9.34 -4.00
C ARG A 331 -22.98 -10.46 -4.17
N MET A 332 -24.27 -10.15 -4.39
CA MET A 332 -25.31 -11.16 -4.63
C MET A 332 -25.02 -11.99 -5.89
N ARG A 333 -24.50 -11.38 -6.96
CA ARG A 333 -24.03 -12.14 -8.13
C ARG A 333 -22.84 -13.03 -7.80
N GLY A 334 -21.91 -12.55 -6.98
CA GLY A 334 -20.79 -13.35 -6.48
C GLY A 334 -21.25 -14.53 -5.63
N LEU A 335 -22.17 -14.30 -4.70
CA LEU A 335 -22.79 -15.33 -3.87
C LEU A 335 -23.57 -16.35 -4.72
N SER A 336 -24.35 -15.89 -5.69
CA SER A 336 -25.04 -16.79 -6.62
C SER A 336 -24.08 -17.68 -7.41
N ARG A 337 -22.93 -17.14 -7.85
CA ARG A 337 -21.88 -17.96 -8.47
C ARG A 337 -21.21 -18.92 -7.49
N SER A 338 -21.07 -18.51 -6.22
CA SER A 338 -20.56 -19.39 -5.16
C SER A 338 -21.53 -20.55 -4.94
N PHE A 339 -22.81 -20.29 -4.77
CA PHE A 339 -23.82 -21.33 -4.61
C PHE A 339 -23.89 -22.27 -5.81
N ALA A 340 -23.76 -21.74 -7.03
CA ALA A 340 -23.66 -22.59 -8.22
C ALA A 340 -22.40 -23.48 -8.20
N ALA A 341 -21.27 -22.98 -7.71
CA ALA A 341 -20.06 -23.79 -7.53
C ALA A 341 -20.22 -24.82 -6.40
N ASP A 342 -20.99 -24.51 -5.35
CA ASP A 342 -21.33 -25.42 -4.26
C ASP A 342 -22.26 -26.55 -4.75
N GLU A 343 -23.20 -26.25 -5.65
CA GLU A 343 -24.06 -27.24 -6.32
C GLU A 343 -23.27 -28.26 -7.16
N ASP A 344 -22.11 -27.86 -7.69
CA ASP A 344 -21.21 -28.72 -8.45
C ASP A 344 -20.32 -29.62 -7.55
N MET A 345 -20.30 -29.42 -6.23
CA MET A 345 -19.53 -30.24 -5.28
C MET A 345 -20.11 -31.66 -5.12
N ALA A 346 -19.30 -32.59 -4.62
CA ALA A 346 -19.80 -33.93 -4.31
C ALA A 346 -20.80 -33.86 -3.12
N PRO A 347 -21.88 -34.67 -3.09
CA PRO A 347 -22.89 -34.63 -2.02
C PRO A 347 -22.34 -34.66 -0.57
N PRO A 348 -21.34 -35.50 -0.22
CA PRO A 348 -20.80 -35.48 1.15
C PRO A 348 -20.02 -34.19 1.49
N GLU A 349 -19.47 -33.48 0.50
CA GLU A 349 -18.82 -32.19 0.72
C GLU A 349 -19.85 -31.08 0.94
N GLN A 350 -20.97 -31.14 0.22
CA GLN A 350 -22.11 -30.22 0.39
C GLN A 350 -22.70 -30.32 1.81
N GLU A 351 -22.86 -31.53 2.35
CA GLU A 351 -23.37 -31.74 3.72
C GLU A 351 -22.44 -31.09 4.76
N VAL A 352 -21.13 -31.33 4.66
CA VAL A 352 -20.14 -30.74 5.57
C VAL A 352 -20.13 -29.22 5.48
N PHE A 353 -20.23 -28.66 4.27
CA PHE A 353 -20.32 -27.22 4.07
C PHE A 353 -21.60 -26.64 4.68
N ALA A 354 -22.75 -27.26 4.42
CA ALA A 354 -24.04 -26.81 4.95
C ALA A 354 -24.05 -26.84 6.49
N GLU A 355 -23.53 -27.90 7.11
CA GLU A 355 -23.38 -27.99 8.57
C GLU A 355 -22.50 -26.86 9.12
N ALA A 356 -21.36 -26.59 8.47
CA ALA A 356 -20.46 -25.51 8.90
C ALA A 356 -21.12 -24.12 8.80
N VAL A 357 -21.84 -23.86 7.70
CA VAL A 357 -22.59 -22.61 7.52
C VAL A 357 -23.66 -22.48 8.60
N LEU A 358 -24.49 -23.49 8.80
CA LEU A 358 -25.56 -23.49 9.79
C LEU A 358 -25.02 -23.33 11.23
N ALA A 359 -23.91 -23.97 11.55
CA ALA A 359 -23.27 -23.86 12.87
C ALA A 359 -22.68 -22.47 13.13
N SER A 360 -22.26 -21.76 12.08
CA SER A 360 -21.66 -20.42 12.18
C SER A 360 -22.69 -19.29 12.20
N LEU A 361 -23.94 -19.56 11.82
CA LEU A 361 -24.95 -18.53 11.63
C LEU A 361 -25.67 -18.21 12.94
N ASP A 362 -25.45 -17.00 13.48
CA ASP A 362 -26.26 -16.49 14.58
C ASP A 362 -27.66 -16.10 14.05
N LEU A 363 -28.60 -17.03 14.23
CA LEU A 363 -29.99 -16.87 13.78
C LEU A 363 -30.66 -15.63 14.41
N ARG A 364 -30.23 -15.19 15.59
CA ARG A 364 -30.78 -14.01 16.24
C ARG A 364 -30.33 -12.74 15.53
N ASP A 365 -29.04 -12.59 15.29
CA ASP A 365 -28.48 -11.42 14.60
C ASP A 365 -29.01 -11.34 13.16
N ALA A 366 -29.12 -12.48 12.48
CA ALA A 366 -29.75 -12.58 11.16
C ALA A 366 -31.21 -12.11 11.21
N ALA A 367 -32.00 -12.54 12.21
CA ALA A 367 -33.38 -12.11 12.38
C ALA A 367 -33.49 -10.61 12.70
N GLU A 368 -32.61 -10.06 13.53
CA GLU A 368 -32.56 -8.63 13.85
C GLU A 368 -32.20 -7.78 12.60
N ALA A 369 -31.24 -8.25 11.79
CA ALA A 369 -30.88 -7.63 10.52
C ALA A 369 -32.04 -7.67 9.50
N LEU A 370 -32.70 -8.83 9.34
CA LEU A 370 -33.87 -8.98 8.46
C LEU A 370 -35.03 -8.07 8.90
N ASN A 371 -35.34 -8.03 10.19
CA ASN A 371 -36.36 -7.14 10.73
C ASN A 371 -36.05 -5.66 10.46
N SER A 372 -34.77 -5.27 10.60
CA SER A 372 -34.32 -3.92 10.28
C SER A 372 -34.46 -3.60 8.78
N ALA A 373 -34.14 -4.58 7.92
CA ALA A 373 -34.35 -4.47 6.49
C ALA A 373 -35.84 -4.33 6.12
N PHE A 374 -36.73 -5.15 6.70
CA PHE A 374 -38.17 -5.07 6.47
C PHE A 374 -38.74 -3.72 6.90
N ARG A 375 -38.38 -3.22 8.09
CA ARG A 375 -38.80 -1.88 8.53
C ARG A 375 -38.34 -0.80 7.55
N ARG A 376 -37.13 -0.92 7.00
CA ARG A 376 -36.62 0.03 6.01
C ARG A 376 -37.35 -0.07 4.68
N ILE A 377 -37.68 -1.28 4.23
CA ILE A 377 -38.46 -1.51 3.00
C ILE A 377 -39.88 -0.97 3.17
N LEU A 378 -40.55 -1.23 4.30
CA LEU A 378 -41.88 -0.70 4.59
C LEU A 378 -41.87 0.82 4.60
N PHE A 379 -40.89 1.45 5.25
CA PHE A 379 -40.72 2.90 5.20
C PHE A 379 -40.55 3.42 3.77
N LEU A 380 -39.80 2.71 2.92
CA LEU A 380 -39.65 3.08 1.50
C LEU A 380 -40.94 2.86 0.71
N TRP A 381 -41.68 1.78 0.99
CA TRP A 381 -42.96 1.47 0.37
C TRP A 381 -43.98 2.56 0.66
N ASP A 382 -44.07 3.02 1.92
CA ASP A 382 -44.95 4.10 2.33
C ASP A 382 -44.63 5.44 1.64
N LYS A 383 -43.37 5.65 1.25
CA LYS A 383 -42.91 6.90 0.61
C LYS A 383 -42.90 6.82 -0.92
N ARG A 384 -42.65 5.65 -1.50
CA ARG A 384 -42.48 5.42 -2.95
C ARG A 384 -42.99 4.03 -3.36
N PRO A 385 -44.30 3.78 -3.26
CA PRO A 385 -44.87 2.46 -3.49
C PRO A 385 -44.64 1.97 -4.93
N GLU A 386 -44.64 2.86 -5.92
CA GLU A 386 -44.43 2.50 -7.33
C GLU A 386 -43.04 1.87 -7.60
N LEU A 387 -41.98 2.44 -7.01
CA LEU A 387 -40.63 1.91 -7.17
C LEU A 387 -40.48 0.55 -6.49
N CYS A 388 -41.02 0.41 -5.28
CA CYS A 388 -40.98 -0.85 -4.56
C CYS A 388 -41.82 -1.92 -5.25
N GLY A 389 -42.99 -1.57 -5.77
CA GLY A 389 -43.84 -2.45 -6.56
C GLY A 389 -43.11 -2.98 -7.80
N LYS A 390 -42.45 -2.09 -8.55
CA LYS A 390 -41.66 -2.50 -9.72
C LYS A 390 -40.53 -3.47 -9.36
N VAL A 391 -39.73 -3.15 -8.33
CA VAL A 391 -38.62 -4.02 -7.90
C VAL A 391 -39.14 -5.36 -7.37
N LEU A 392 -40.26 -5.36 -6.66
CA LEU A 392 -40.89 -6.59 -6.15
C LEU A 392 -41.38 -7.47 -7.30
N VAL A 393 -42.08 -6.90 -8.28
CA VAL A 393 -42.57 -7.63 -9.45
C VAL A 393 -41.40 -8.23 -10.25
N GLU A 394 -40.39 -7.42 -10.59
CA GLU A 394 -39.18 -7.92 -11.28
C GLU A 394 -38.48 -9.02 -10.45
N GLY A 395 -38.44 -8.87 -9.13
CA GLY A 395 -37.87 -9.87 -8.22
C GLY A 395 -38.66 -11.17 -8.22
N ILE A 396 -39.99 -11.11 -8.11
CA ILE A 396 -40.86 -12.29 -8.12
C ILE A 396 -40.76 -13.02 -9.46
N GLU A 397 -40.77 -12.29 -10.58
CA GLU A 397 -40.67 -12.87 -11.93
C GLU A 397 -39.33 -13.57 -12.21
N THR A 398 -38.30 -13.29 -11.42
CA THR A 398 -36.96 -13.89 -11.56
C THR A 398 -36.71 -15.06 -10.62
N ILE A 399 -37.60 -15.31 -9.65
CA ILE A 399 -37.49 -16.45 -8.74
C ILE A 399 -38.04 -17.70 -9.44
N ASP A 400 -37.27 -18.79 -9.40
CA ASP A 400 -37.77 -20.10 -9.83
C ASP A 400 -38.83 -20.61 -8.85
N GLU A 401 -40.07 -20.63 -9.33
CA GLU A 401 -41.25 -21.08 -8.59
C GLU A 401 -41.08 -22.50 -8.05
N THR A 402 -40.45 -23.40 -8.82
CA THR A 402 -40.31 -24.82 -8.42
C THR A 402 -39.37 -24.98 -7.24
N SER A 403 -38.21 -24.31 -7.27
CA SER A 403 -37.27 -24.27 -6.14
C SER A 403 -37.91 -23.62 -4.91
N LEU A 404 -38.63 -22.51 -5.06
CA LEU A 404 -39.29 -21.83 -3.95
C LEU A 404 -40.34 -22.72 -3.28
N LEU A 405 -41.22 -23.36 -4.06
CA LEU A 405 -42.23 -24.28 -3.53
C LEU A 405 -41.58 -25.44 -2.78
N SER A 406 -40.53 -26.05 -3.37
CA SER A 406 -39.82 -27.15 -2.73
C SER A 406 -39.16 -26.75 -1.39
N LEU A 407 -38.66 -25.52 -1.31
CA LEU A 407 -38.09 -24.97 -0.08
C LEU A 407 -39.17 -24.73 0.97
N VAL A 408 -40.31 -24.16 0.58
CA VAL A 408 -41.45 -23.91 1.47
C VAL A 408 -41.99 -25.22 2.02
N ASP A 409 -42.18 -26.25 1.19
CA ASP A 409 -42.63 -27.57 1.64
C ASP A 409 -41.67 -28.17 2.66
N ARG A 410 -40.36 -28.14 2.39
CA ARG A 410 -39.34 -28.63 3.33
C ARG A 410 -39.32 -27.84 4.63
N LEU A 411 -39.52 -26.53 4.58
CA LEU A 411 -39.59 -25.69 5.78
C LEU A 411 -40.85 -25.99 6.60
N LEU A 412 -41.99 -26.23 5.96
CA LEU A 412 -43.23 -26.62 6.62
C LEU A 412 -43.08 -27.98 7.31
N ASP A 413 -42.46 -28.95 6.64
CA ASP A 413 -42.18 -30.26 7.21
C ASP A 413 -41.21 -30.19 8.40
N ALA A 414 -40.17 -29.36 8.30
CA ALA A 414 -39.14 -29.25 9.33
C ALA A 414 -39.56 -28.42 10.55
N ALA A 415 -40.21 -27.28 10.33
CA ALA A 415 -40.56 -26.34 11.41
C ALA A 415 -41.93 -26.62 12.04
N GLY A 416 -42.75 -27.46 11.40
CA GLY A 416 -43.99 -27.99 11.95
C GLY A 416 -45.02 -26.90 12.33
N PRO A 417 -45.81 -27.10 13.39
CA PRO A 417 -46.91 -26.20 13.76
C PRO A 417 -46.48 -24.76 14.06
N SER A 418 -45.25 -24.55 14.55
CA SER A 418 -44.78 -23.21 14.94
C SER A 418 -44.50 -22.29 13.76
N PHE A 419 -44.13 -22.85 12.60
CA PHE A 419 -44.03 -22.06 11.37
C PHE A 419 -45.41 -21.65 10.89
N VAL A 420 -46.34 -22.60 10.85
CA VAL A 420 -47.73 -22.34 10.46
C VAL A 420 -48.35 -21.28 11.37
N GLU A 421 -48.19 -21.38 12.69
CA GLU A 421 -48.73 -20.39 13.64
C GLU A 421 -48.18 -18.97 13.40
N LYS A 422 -46.87 -18.83 13.15
CA LYS A 422 -46.24 -17.53 12.90
C LYS A 422 -46.58 -16.93 11.53
N PHE A 423 -46.71 -17.77 10.50
CA PHE A 423 -46.91 -17.32 9.12
C PHE A 423 -48.37 -17.39 8.66
N SER A 424 -49.29 -18.08 9.35
CA SER A 424 -50.72 -18.14 9.00
C SER A 424 -51.33 -16.77 8.80
N PRO A 425 -51.11 -15.77 9.70
CA PRO A 425 -51.68 -14.45 9.51
C PRO A 425 -51.19 -13.76 8.23
N ILE A 426 -49.94 -14.04 7.81
CA ILE A 426 -49.35 -13.50 6.58
C ILE A 426 -49.94 -14.20 5.36
N ILE A 427 -50.06 -15.52 5.40
CA ILE A 427 -50.64 -16.33 4.32
C ILE A 427 -52.12 -15.98 4.12
N GLU A 428 -52.90 -15.87 5.20
CA GLU A 428 -54.30 -15.45 5.17
C GLU A 428 -54.46 -14.05 4.57
N LEU A 429 -53.61 -13.09 5.00
CA LEU A 429 -53.63 -11.73 4.47
C LEU A 429 -53.29 -11.71 2.96
N ILE A 430 -52.30 -12.48 2.52
CA ILE A 430 -51.95 -12.61 1.10
C ILE A 430 -53.12 -13.24 0.32
N GLY A 431 -53.72 -14.32 0.83
CA GLY A 431 -54.86 -15.00 0.23
C GLY A 431 -56.08 -14.10 0.07
N GLU A 432 -56.41 -13.32 1.11
CA GLU A 432 -57.50 -12.33 1.10
C GLU A 432 -57.26 -11.21 0.08
N ARG A 433 -56.01 -10.77 -0.08
CA ARG A 433 -55.66 -9.73 -1.07
C ARG A 433 -55.70 -10.26 -2.50
N LEU A 434 -55.23 -11.49 -2.73
CA LEU A 434 -55.25 -12.14 -4.05
C LEU A 434 -56.67 -12.49 -4.51
N SER A 435 -57.57 -12.89 -3.60
CA SER A 435 -58.98 -13.15 -3.94
C SER A 435 -59.71 -11.86 -4.33
N ARG A 436 -59.53 -10.78 -3.55
CA ARG A 436 -60.08 -9.44 -3.90
C ARG A 436 -59.55 -8.90 -5.23
N GLY A 437 -58.26 -9.12 -5.52
CA GLY A 437 -57.65 -8.70 -6.79
C GLY A 437 -58.26 -9.42 -8.01
N ARG A 438 -58.53 -10.73 -7.88
CA ARG A 438 -59.21 -11.51 -8.94
C ARG A 438 -60.66 -11.07 -9.17
N ASP A 439 -61.38 -10.74 -8.11
CA ASP A 439 -62.79 -10.31 -8.22
C ASP A 439 -62.98 -8.91 -8.85
N HIS A 440 -61.97 -8.04 -8.76
CA HIS A 440 -62.00 -6.71 -9.42
C HIS A 440 -61.54 -6.76 -10.87
N GLY A 441 -60.56 -7.59 -11.23
CA GLY A 441 -60.13 -7.75 -12.63
C GLY A 441 -61.17 -8.41 -13.54
N GLY A 442 -62.06 -9.24 -13.00
CA GLY A 442 -63.09 -9.95 -13.78
C GLY A 442 -64.33 -9.13 -14.16
N LYS A 443 -64.63 -8.02 -13.44
CA LYS A 443 -65.82 -7.18 -13.74
C LYS A 443 -65.58 -6.15 -14.84
N ASP A 444 -64.35 -5.69 -15.02
CA ASP A 444 -64.03 -4.68 -16.04
C ASP A 444 -63.80 -5.32 -17.44
N ALA A 445 -63.44 -6.60 -17.51
CA ALA A 445 -63.27 -7.32 -18.78
C ALA A 445 -64.59 -7.81 -19.39
N ALA A 446 -65.66 -7.98 -18.60
CA ALA A 446 -66.97 -8.44 -19.09
C ALA A 446 -67.88 -7.30 -19.60
N GLY A 447 -67.42 -6.05 -19.60
CA GLY A 447 -68.20 -4.87 -19.99
C GLY A 447 -67.83 -4.26 -21.36
N SER A 448 -66.88 -4.82 -22.12
CA SER A 448 -66.39 -4.24 -23.38
C SER A 448 -66.61 -5.08 -24.64
N GLU A 449 -67.33 -6.20 -24.57
CA GLU A 449 -67.74 -7.01 -25.74
C GLU A 449 -69.25 -6.96 -25.96
N ASP A 450 -69.81 -5.78 -26.20
CA ASP A 450 -71.03 -5.67 -27.03
C ASP A 450 -71.22 -4.21 -27.45
N ASN A 451 -70.79 -3.87 -28.66
CA ASN A 451 -71.40 -2.88 -29.54
C ASN A 451 -70.50 -2.64 -30.75
N GLY A 452 -70.53 -3.58 -31.68
CA GLY A 452 -70.23 -3.35 -33.07
C GLY A 452 -71.20 -4.15 -33.93
N GLU A 453 -71.98 -3.45 -34.75
CA GLU A 453 -72.69 -3.84 -36.01
C GLU A 453 -74.09 -3.17 -36.03
N GLU A 454 -74.19 -1.94 -36.56
CA GLU A 454 -74.55 -1.56 -37.95
C GLU A 454 -76.05 -1.76 -38.30
N PRO A 455 -76.67 -0.96 -39.20
CA PRO A 455 -76.07 -0.12 -40.25
C PRO A 455 -76.42 1.39 -40.22
#